data_AF-A0A9W4WVP3-F1
#
_entry.id   AF-A0A9W4WVP3-F1
#
_cell.length_a   1.000
_cell.length_b   1.000
_cell.length_c   1.000
_cell.angle_alpha   90.00
_cell.angle_beta   90.00
_cell.angle_gamma   90.00
#
_symmetry.space_group_name_H-M   'P 1'
#
loop_
_entity.id
_entity.type
_entity.pdbx_description
1 polymer ?
#
loop_
_entity_poly.entity_id
_entity_poly.type
_entity_poly.pdbx_seq_one_letter_code
_entity_poly.pdbx_strand_id
1 'polypeptide(L)'
;MKSNSVENENTFNSLSEDLKFALNNPLFSDIKLKGNDGEEIQAHRVILVSRSEVFKRILLNESTQNVIEFYEFSSKILHVILEYLYTGKVTETLQIEIIAKAFHSADYFLLEQLKHQMIEFVLHDLKNKENNINISAKILSQLLECMDTPNNKLVESLCKIIDFAPLKSIEYNNLILNIIIKPTKL
;
A
#
# COMPACT_ATOMS: atom_id res chain seq x y z
N MET A 1 -26.42 28.46 43.53
CA MET A 1 -26.67 27.99 42.14
C MET A 1 -25.56 28.51 41.26
N LYS A 2 -24.58 27.67 40.92
CA LYS A 2 -23.68 27.89 39.80
C LYS A 2 -23.85 26.68 38.89
N SER A 3 -24.54 26.89 37.77
CA SER A 3 -24.63 25.96 36.67
C SER A 3 -23.26 25.89 36.01
N ASN A 4 -22.53 24.79 36.19
CA ASN A 4 -21.43 24.43 35.32
C ASN A 4 -22.04 23.84 34.04
N SER A 5 -22.04 24.63 32.97
CA SER A 5 -22.20 24.13 31.61
C SER A 5 -20.93 23.38 31.25
N VAL A 6 -21.02 22.05 31.16
CA VAL A 6 -20.02 21.25 30.44
C VAL A 6 -20.28 21.51 28.96
N GLU A 7 -19.49 22.42 28.37
CA GLU A 7 -19.35 22.51 26.92
C GLU A 7 -18.54 21.29 26.47
N ASN A 8 -19.22 20.23 26.06
CA ASN A 8 -18.60 19.21 25.22
C ASN A 8 -18.43 19.84 23.83
N GLU A 9 -17.26 20.39 23.55
CA GLU A 9 -16.83 20.68 22.18
C GLU A 9 -16.72 19.37 21.42
N ASN A 10 -17.82 18.92 20.82
CA ASN A 10 -17.79 17.94 19.73
C ASN A 10 -17.16 18.63 18.52
N THR A 11 -15.83 18.73 18.51
CA THR A 11 -15.06 19.02 17.32
C THR A 11 -15.08 17.75 16.47
N PHE A 12 -15.94 17.74 15.45
CA PHE A 12 -15.86 16.71 14.42
C PHE A 12 -14.50 16.83 13.73
N ASN A 13 -13.77 15.72 13.62
CA ASN A 13 -12.54 15.70 12.83
C ASN A 13 -12.91 15.80 11.34
N SER A 14 -11.90 15.75 10.47
CA SER A 14 -12.19 15.59 9.04
C SER A 14 -12.82 14.21 8.79
N LEU A 15 -13.67 14.10 7.75
CA LEU A 15 -14.30 12.84 7.35
C LEU A 15 -13.31 11.67 7.24
N SER A 16 -12.10 11.91 6.75
CA SER A 16 -11.07 10.87 6.64
C SER A 16 -10.60 10.37 8.00
N GLU A 17 -10.42 11.26 8.99
CA GLU A 17 -10.05 10.86 10.35
C GLU A 17 -11.22 10.16 11.05
N ASP A 18 -12.46 10.63 10.85
CA ASP A 18 -13.64 9.99 11.42
C ASP A 18 -13.81 8.56 10.87
N LEU A 19 -13.64 8.36 9.56
CA LEU A 19 -13.71 7.03 8.95
C LEU A 19 -12.54 6.13 9.34
N LYS A 20 -11.37 6.69 9.66
CA LYS A 20 -10.23 5.91 10.14
C LYS A 20 -10.55 5.11 11.40
N PHE A 21 -11.41 5.61 12.29
CA PHE A 21 -11.86 4.86 13.48
C PHE A 21 -12.69 3.60 13.15
N ALA A 22 -13.24 3.50 11.94
CA ALA A 22 -13.95 2.32 11.47
C ALA A 22 -13.02 1.28 10.81
N LEU A 23 -11.76 1.63 10.54
CA LEU A 23 -10.78 0.71 9.95
C LEU A 23 -10.47 -0.44 10.92
N ASN A 24 -10.59 -1.68 10.44
CA ASN A 24 -10.38 -2.89 11.24
C ASN A 24 -11.17 -2.91 12.56
N ASN A 25 -12.34 -2.27 12.58
CA ASN A 25 -13.21 -2.20 13.74
C ASN A 25 -14.34 -3.23 13.59
N PRO A 26 -14.50 -4.19 14.51
CA PRO A 26 -15.57 -5.19 14.40
C PRO A 26 -16.98 -4.58 14.50
N LEU A 27 -17.12 -3.36 15.03
CA LEU A 27 -18.41 -2.70 15.15
C LEU A 27 -18.96 -2.36 13.76
N PHE A 28 -20.14 -2.90 13.43
CA PHE A 28 -20.82 -2.75 12.12
C PHE A 28 -20.05 -3.31 10.91
N SER A 29 -18.90 -3.94 11.10
CA SER A 29 -18.24 -4.69 10.04
C SER A 29 -19.11 -5.86 9.61
N ASP A 30 -19.30 -6.00 8.31
CA ASP A 30 -20.15 -7.00 7.66
C ASP A 30 -19.34 -7.94 6.75
N ILE A 31 -18.02 -7.79 6.75
CA ILE A 31 -17.10 -8.65 6.02
C ILE A 31 -15.70 -8.66 6.63
N LYS A 32 -14.96 -9.73 6.38
CA LYS A 32 -13.53 -9.82 6.69
C LYS A 32 -12.70 -10.05 5.43
N LEU A 33 -11.49 -9.52 5.42
CA LEU A 33 -10.46 -9.90 4.46
C LEU A 33 -9.42 -10.78 5.16
N LYS A 34 -9.07 -11.91 4.57
CA LYS A 34 -8.07 -12.82 5.12
C LYS A 34 -6.84 -12.83 4.22
N GLY A 35 -5.68 -12.53 4.80
CA GLY A 35 -4.42 -12.56 4.09
C GLY A 35 -3.81 -13.97 4.01
N ASN A 36 -2.73 -14.09 3.24
CA ASN A 36 -1.98 -15.34 3.08
C ASN A 36 -1.18 -15.76 4.32
N ASP A 37 -1.07 -14.86 5.30
CA ASP A 37 -0.59 -15.10 6.66
C ASP A 37 -1.68 -15.71 7.56
N GLY A 38 -2.90 -15.89 7.06
CA GLY A 38 -4.03 -16.48 7.78
C GLY A 38 -4.77 -15.49 8.68
N GLU A 39 -4.24 -14.28 8.85
CA GLU A 39 -4.81 -13.23 9.68
C GLU A 39 -6.01 -12.56 8.99
N GLU A 40 -7.02 -12.20 9.77
CA GLU A 40 -8.28 -11.60 9.30
C GLU A 40 -8.39 -10.12 9.71
N ILE A 41 -8.91 -9.30 8.81
CA ILE A 41 -9.15 -7.86 9.02
C ILE A 41 -10.63 -7.57 8.84
N GLN A 42 -11.22 -6.86 9.80
CA GLN A 42 -12.62 -6.43 9.75
C GLN A 42 -12.80 -5.28 8.75
N ALA A 43 -13.86 -5.31 7.95
CA ALA A 43 -14.17 -4.28 6.97
C ALA A 43 -15.69 -4.12 6.73
N HIS A 44 -16.02 -3.07 5.97
CA HIS A 44 -17.39 -2.70 5.62
C HIS A 44 -17.57 -2.78 4.11
N ARG A 45 -18.47 -3.67 3.64
CA ARG A 45 -18.78 -3.89 2.21
C ARG A 45 -19.07 -2.57 1.50
N VAL A 46 -19.84 -1.68 2.13
CA VAL A 46 -20.22 -0.38 1.56
C VAL A 46 -18.99 0.48 1.20
N ILE A 47 -17.95 0.48 2.05
CA ILE A 47 -16.72 1.24 1.78
C ILE A 47 -15.94 0.56 0.66
N LEU A 48 -15.78 -0.77 0.73
CA LEU A 48 -15.04 -1.53 -0.28
C LEU A 48 -15.61 -1.32 -1.69
N VAL A 49 -16.93 -1.52 -1.88
CA VAL A 49 -17.57 -1.40 -3.20
C VAL A 49 -17.62 0.04 -3.72
N SER A 50 -17.67 1.03 -2.82
CA SER A 50 -17.72 2.45 -3.21
C SER A 50 -16.35 2.99 -3.63
N ARG A 51 -15.27 2.32 -3.21
CA ARG A 51 -13.91 2.85 -3.33
C ARG A 51 -12.98 1.97 -4.18
N SER A 52 -13.42 0.77 -4.58
CA SER A 52 -12.68 -0.12 -5.47
C SER A 52 -13.61 -0.93 -6.37
N GLU A 53 -13.43 -0.78 -7.69
CA GLU A 53 -14.16 -1.58 -8.69
C GLU A 53 -13.83 -3.07 -8.61
N VAL A 54 -12.63 -3.42 -8.14
CA VAL A 54 -12.23 -4.83 -7.94
C VAL A 54 -13.04 -5.45 -6.80
N PHE A 55 -13.10 -4.78 -5.64
CA PHE A 55 -13.95 -5.25 -4.54
C PHE A 55 -15.43 -5.29 -4.92
N LYS A 56 -15.92 -4.32 -5.70
CA LYS A 56 -17.28 -4.34 -6.23
C LYS A 56 -17.56 -5.58 -7.07
N ARG A 57 -16.65 -5.95 -7.98
CA ARG A 57 -16.79 -7.18 -8.79
C ARG A 57 -16.74 -8.45 -7.93
N ILE A 58 -15.80 -8.54 -6.99
CA ILE A 58 -15.68 -9.68 -6.06
C ILE A 58 -16.99 -9.85 -5.28
N LEU A 59 -17.48 -8.77 -4.67
CA LEU A 59 -18.66 -8.81 -3.79
C LEU A 59 -19.99 -9.02 -4.50
N LEU A 60 -20.07 -8.71 -5.79
CA LEU A 60 -21.23 -9.06 -6.63
C LEU A 60 -21.26 -10.55 -6.96
N ASN A 61 -20.10 -11.20 -7.08
CA ASN A 61 -20.00 -12.64 -7.35
C ASN A 61 -20.09 -13.48 -6.06
N GLU A 62 -19.63 -12.93 -4.94
CA GLU A 62 -19.52 -13.61 -3.64
C GLU A 62 -20.45 -12.99 -2.59
N SER A 63 -21.68 -12.64 -2.99
CA SER A 63 -22.59 -11.84 -2.17
C SER A 63 -22.96 -12.49 -0.83
N THR A 64 -22.85 -13.81 -0.69
CA THR A 64 -23.20 -14.56 0.53
C THR A 64 -22.00 -14.88 1.43
N GLN A 65 -20.77 -14.62 1.00
CA GLN A 65 -19.58 -14.89 1.80
C GLN A 65 -19.26 -13.72 2.73
N ASN A 66 -18.88 -14.04 3.97
CA ASN A 66 -18.50 -13.05 4.98
C ASN A 66 -16.98 -12.89 5.11
N VAL A 67 -16.20 -13.66 4.35
CA VAL A 67 -14.73 -13.61 4.32
C VAL A 67 -14.29 -13.67 2.87
N ILE A 68 -13.42 -12.75 2.46
CA ILE A 68 -12.70 -12.80 1.17
C ILE A 68 -11.26 -13.21 1.47
N GLU A 69 -10.80 -14.29 0.85
CA GLU A 69 -9.42 -14.77 1.01
C GLU A 69 -8.51 -14.24 -0.10
N PHE A 70 -7.32 -13.75 0.26
CA PHE A 70 -6.27 -13.34 -0.66
C PHE A 70 -5.01 -14.18 -0.41
N TYR A 71 -4.53 -14.89 -1.43
CA TYR A 71 -3.34 -15.75 -1.33
C TYR A 71 -2.05 -15.01 -1.70
N GLU A 72 -2.18 -13.90 -2.43
CA GLU A 72 -1.07 -13.07 -2.92
C GLU A 72 -0.64 -12.02 -1.89
N PHE A 73 -1.53 -11.63 -0.99
CA PHE A 73 -1.32 -10.50 -0.08
C PHE A 73 -1.46 -10.92 1.39
N SER A 74 -0.53 -10.46 2.22
CA SER A 74 -0.63 -10.61 3.68
C SER A 74 -1.60 -9.59 4.26
N SER A 75 -2.09 -9.83 5.49
CA SER A 75 -2.93 -8.90 6.22
C SER A 75 -2.32 -7.49 6.31
N LYS A 76 -1.01 -7.39 6.53
CA LYS A 76 -0.30 -6.09 6.56
C LYS A 76 -0.44 -5.32 5.25
N ILE A 77 -0.38 -5.99 4.10
CA ILE A 77 -0.55 -5.37 2.78
C ILE A 77 -2.02 -4.99 2.55
N LEU A 78 -2.95 -5.85 2.92
CA LEU A 78 -4.38 -5.56 2.84
C LEU A 78 -4.77 -4.36 3.72
N HIS A 79 -4.11 -4.19 4.88
CA HIS A 79 -4.35 -3.07 5.77
C HIS A 79 -3.95 -1.73 5.13
N VAL A 80 -2.87 -1.67 4.35
CA VAL A 80 -2.50 -0.48 3.54
C VAL A 80 -3.60 -0.12 2.56
N ILE A 81 -4.16 -1.14 1.86
CA ILE A 81 -5.26 -0.94 0.92
C ILE A 81 -6.49 -0.42 1.65
N LEU A 82 -6.86 -1.02 2.78
CA LEU A 82 -8.00 -0.59 3.55
C LEU A 82 -7.82 0.83 4.13
N GLU A 83 -6.66 1.18 4.67
CA GLU A 83 -6.38 2.55 5.14
C GLU A 83 -6.67 3.57 4.03
N TYR A 84 -6.20 3.29 2.80
CA TYR A 84 -6.49 4.14 1.65
C TYR A 84 -7.98 4.20 1.30
N LEU A 85 -8.68 3.07 1.29
CA LEU A 85 -10.10 3.05 0.94
C LEU A 85 -10.94 3.87 1.93
N TYR A 86 -10.59 3.83 3.23
CA TYR A 86 -11.30 4.55 4.28
C TYR A 86 -10.95 6.04 4.33
N THR A 87 -9.67 6.39 4.13
CA THR A 87 -9.17 7.74 4.43
C THR A 87 -8.75 8.54 3.19
N GLY A 88 -8.57 7.88 2.05
CA GLY A 88 -8.02 8.47 0.82
C GLY A 88 -6.51 8.76 0.87
N LYS A 89 -5.82 8.32 1.93
CA LYS A 89 -4.38 8.49 2.16
C LYS A 89 -3.81 7.22 2.78
N VAL A 90 -2.48 7.09 2.74
CA VAL A 90 -1.76 6.10 3.54
C VAL A 90 -0.62 6.82 4.23
N THR A 91 -0.73 6.98 5.53
CA THR A 91 0.21 7.79 6.31
C THR A 91 0.97 7.00 7.36
N GLU A 92 0.36 5.94 7.90
CA GLU A 92 0.94 5.24 9.06
C GLU A 92 1.42 3.83 8.74
N THR A 93 0.76 3.14 7.82
CA THR A 93 1.06 1.73 7.55
C THR A 93 2.14 1.54 6.49
N LEU A 94 2.41 2.57 5.69
CA LEU A 94 3.37 2.49 4.59
C LEU A 94 4.81 2.51 5.11
N GLN A 95 5.55 1.45 4.81
CA GLN A 95 6.95 1.31 5.17
C GLN A 95 7.74 0.83 3.95
N ILE A 96 9.03 1.19 3.88
CA ILE A 96 9.91 0.81 2.77
C ILE A 96 9.98 -0.69 2.58
N GLU A 97 9.95 -1.47 3.67
CA GLU A 97 10.10 -2.92 3.63
C GLU A 97 8.93 -3.62 2.93
N ILE A 98 7.77 -2.95 2.87
CA ILE A 98 6.56 -3.51 2.27
C ILE A 98 6.13 -2.79 0.98
N ILE A 99 6.82 -1.70 0.60
CA ILE A 99 6.37 -0.79 -0.44
C ILE A 99 6.18 -1.47 -1.80
N ALA A 100 7.06 -2.40 -2.16
CA ALA A 100 6.97 -3.12 -3.42
C ALA A 100 5.69 -3.96 -3.50
N LYS A 101 5.38 -4.72 -2.43
CA LYS A 101 4.17 -5.53 -2.33
C LYS A 101 2.92 -4.67 -2.21
N ALA A 102 2.98 -3.55 -1.50
CA ALA A 102 1.87 -2.61 -1.37
C ALA A 102 1.57 -1.89 -2.69
N PHE A 103 2.60 -1.55 -3.48
CA PHE A 103 2.41 -0.99 -4.80
C PHE A 103 1.81 -2.02 -5.77
N HIS A 104 2.27 -3.27 -5.71
CA HIS A 104 1.69 -4.36 -6.49
C HIS A 104 0.21 -4.60 -6.13
N SER A 105 -0.15 -4.60 -4.84
CA SER A 105 -1.56 -4.72 -4.44
C SER A 105 -2.39 -3.52 -4.87
N ALA A 106 -1.84 -2.29 -4.81
CA ALA A 106 -2.53 -1.11 -5.32
C ALA A 106 -2.82 -1.21 -6.83
N ASP A 107 -1.92 -1.81 -7.60
CA ASP A 107 -2.14 -2.13 -9.00
C ASP A 107 -3.26 -3.17 -9.19
N TYR A 108 -3.20 -4.28 -8.44
CA TYR A 108 -4.22 -5.33 -8.43
C TYR A 108 -5.62 -4.77 -8.15
N PHE A 109 -5.76 -3.89 -7.15
CA PHE A 109 -7.04 -3.26 -6.78
C PHE A 109 -7.42 -2.05 -7.66
N LEU A 110 -6.62 -1.72 -8.68
CA LEU A 110 -6.82 -0.60 -9.62
C LEU A 110 -6.86 0.78 -8.93
N LEU A 111 -6.00 0.99 -7.94
CA LEU A 111 -5.93 2.20 -7.12
C LEU A 111 -4.82 3.15 -7.59
N GLU A 112 -5.00 3.76 -8.76
CA GLU A 112 -3.98 4.62 -9.41
C GLU A 112 -3.50 5.77 -8.53
N GLN A 113 -4.41 6.44 -7.82
CA GLN A 113 -4.04 7.56 -6.97
C GLN A 113 -3.24 7.12 -5.74
N LEU A 114 -3.46 5.90 -5.24
CA LEU A 114 -2.63 5.31 -4.19
C LEU A 114 -1.21 5.03 -4.71
N LYS A 115 -1.08 4.47 -5.92
CA LYS A 115 0.24 4.28 -6.55
C LYS A 115 1.01 5.60 -6.69
N HIS A 116 0.33 6.69 -7.07
CA HIS A 116 0.95 8.01 -7.10
C HIS A 116 1.43 8.48 -5.71
N GLN A 117 0.59 8.36 -4.67
CA GLN A 117 0.99 8.69 -3.30
C GLN A 117 2.20 7.86 -2.82
N MET A 118 2.24 6.57 -3.16
CA MET A 118 3.37 5.70 -2.83
C MET A 118 4.67 6.13 -3.53
N ILE A 119 4.61 6.56 -4.80
CA ILE A 119 5.78 7.09 -5.52
C ILE A 119 6.28 8.36 -4.84
N GLU A 120 5.39 9.30 -4.53
CA GLU A 120 5.75 10.54 -3.86
C GLU A 120 6.40 10.27 -2.49
N PHE A 121 5.81 9.37 -1.70
CA PHE A 121 6.34 8.93 -0.42
C PHE A 121 7.76 8.38 -0.56
N VAL A 122 7.98 7.44 -1.50
CA VAL A 122 9.30 6.83 -1.72
C VAL A 122 10.33 7.88 -2.15
N LEU A 123 9.98 8.73 -3.12
CA LEU A 123 10.92 9.74 -3.61
C LEU A 123 11.25 10.79 -2.56
N HIS A 124 10.29 11.15 -1.71
CA HIS A 124 10.52 12.04 -0.58
C HIS A 124 11.44 11.39 0.47
N ASP A 125 11.15 10.15 0.87
CA ASP A 125 11.95 9.43 1.87
C ASP A 125 13.39 9.17 1.38
N LEU A 126 13.57 8.80 0.11
CA LEU A 126 14.89 8.58 -0.50
C LEU A 126 15.74 9.85 -0.61
N LYS A 127 15.14 11.03 -0.82
CA LYS A 127 15.90 12.29 -0.86
C LYS A 127 16.59 12.61 0.46
N ASN A 128 16.05 12.12 1.57
CA ASN A 128 16.52 12.43 2.92
C ASN A 128 17.46 11.36 3.49
N LYS A 129 17.77 10.29 2.74
CA LYS A 129 18.57 9.15 3.22
C LYS A 129 19.92 9.04 2.53
N GLU A 130 20.97 8.90 3.33
CA GLU A 130 22.34 8.67 2.81
C GLU A 130 22.47 7.34 2.05
N ASN A 131 21.68 6.32 2.43
CA ASN A 131 21.70 5.00 1.79
C ASN A 131 20.63 4.82 0.70
N ASN A 132 20.23 5.91 0.03
CA ASN A 132 19.12 5.90 -0.93
C ASN A 132 19.32 4.96 -2.11
N ILE A 133 20.55 4.76 -2.59
CA ILE A 133 20.88 3.85 -3.70
C ILE A 133 20.55 2.40 -3.32
N ASN A 134 20.98 1.93 -2.14
CA ASN A 134 20.70 0.56 -1.69
C ASN A 134 19.22 0.34 -1.43
N ILE A 135 18.54 1.31 -0.82
CA ILE A 135 17.10 1.24 -0.62
C ILE A 135 16.39 1.16 -1.98
N SER A 136 16.79 1.99 -2.95
CA SER A 136 16.22 1.98 -4.30
C SER A 136 16.43 0.63 -4.99
N ALA A 137 17.64 0.08 -4.93
CA ALA A 137 17.97 -1.22 -5.50
C ALA A 137 17.14 -2.34 -4.84
N LYS A 138 16.99 -2.32 -3.51
CA LYS A 138 16.18 -3.29 -2.78
C LYS A 138 14.71 -3.24 -3.17
N ILE A 139 14.12 -2.04 -3.24
CA ILE A 139 12.72 -1.87 -3.67
C ILE A 139 12.55 -2.33 -5.11
N LEU A 140 13.45 -1.92 -6.01
CA LEU A 140 13.42 -2.31 -7.42
C LEU A 140 13.46 -3.84 -7.56
N SER A 141 14.38 -4.48 -6.86
CA SER A 141 14.47 -5.95 -6.82
C SER A 141 13.13 -6.57 -6.41
N GLN A 142 12.57 -6.16 -5.27
CA GLN A 142 11.29 -6.71 -4.81
C GLN A 142 10.13 -6.47 -5.79
N LEU A 143 10.11 -5.33 -6.49
CA LEU A 143 9.11 -5.05 -7.54
C LEU A 143 9.24 -6.01 -8.72
N LEU A 144 10.46 -6.30 -9.15
CA LEU A 144 10.73 -7.25 -10.23
C LEU A 144 10.36 -8.69 -9.86
N GLU A 145 10.34 -9.03 -8.57
CA GLU A 145 9.89 -10.34 -8.09
C GLU A 145 8.36 -10.47 -8.07
N CYS A 146 7.64 -9.41 -7.70
CA CYS A 146 6.20 -9.48 -7.47
C CYS A 146 5.35 -9.01 -8.65
N MET A 147 5.92 -8.42 -9.71
CA MET A 147 5.17 -7.89 -10.84
C MET A 147 5.47 -8.63 -12.15
N ASP A 148 4.40 -8.98 -12.87
CA ASP A 148 4.49 -9.52 -14.23
C ASP A 148 4.96 -8.45 -15.24
N THR A 149 4.56 -7.18 -15.02
CA THR A 149 4.91 -6.05 -15.89
C THR A 149 5.61 -4.95 -15.10
N PRO A 150 6.96 -4.93 -15.08
CA PRO A 150 7.71 -3.97 -14.27
C PRO A 150 7.76 -2.57 -14.87
N ASN A 151 7.11 -2.32 -16.01
CA ASN A 151 7.15 -1.02 -16.66
C ASN A 151 6.15 -0.06 -16.00
N ASN A 152 6.53 0.52 -14.87
CA ASN A 152 5.74 1.51 -14.15
C ASN A 152 6.59 2.68 -13.68
N LYS A 153 5.93 3.80 -13.36
CA LYS A 153 6.57 5.06 -12.95
C LYS A 153 7.48 4.90 -11.72
N LEU A 154 7.17 3.99 -10.80
CA LEU A 154 8.02 3.75 -9.64
C LEU A 154 9.34 3.11 -10.08
N VAL A 155 9.28 2.04 -10.88
CA VAL A 155 10.46 1.39 -11.46
C VAL A 155 11.31 2.38 -12.26
N GLU A 156 10.71 3.17 -13.14
CA GLU A 156 11.45 4.20 -13.89
C GLU A 156 12.15 5.20 -12.98
N SER A 157 11.50 5.62 -11.90
CA SER A 157 12.07 6.59 -10.95
C SER A 157 13.21 5.98 -10.13
N LEU A 158 13.10 4.70 -9.74
CA LEU A 158 14.16 3.97 -9.04
C LEU A 158 15.37 3.71 -9.94
N CYS A 159 15.15 3.31 -11.19
CA CYS A 159 16.23 3.13 -12.17
C CYS A 159 17.02 4.43 -12.36
N LYS A 160 16.34 5.58 -12.49
CA LYS A 160 17.02 6.89 -12.59
C LYS A 160 17.91 7.20 -11.39
N ILE A 161 17.56 6.75 -10.18
CA ILE A 161 18.42 6.96 -9.00
C ILE A 161 19.66 6.06 -9.07
N ILE A 162 19.48 4.82 -9.53
CA ILE A 162 20.53 3.80 -9.59
C ILE A 162 21.50 4.06 -10.76
N ASP A 163 21.03 4.53 -11.92
CA ASP A 163 21.84 4.72 -13.13
C ASP A 163 23.01 5.69 -12.94
N PHE A 164 22.91 6.62 -11.98
CA PHE A 164 24.00 7.56 -11.66
C PHE A 164 24.98 7.03 -10.59
N ALA A 165 24.74 5.83 -10.03
CA ALA A 165 25.52 5.28 -8.95
C ALA A 165 26.63 4.32 -9.45
N PRO A 166 27.85 4.36 -8.87
CA PRO A 166 28.86 3.34 -9.12
C PRO A 166 28.36 1.96 -8.64
N LEU A 167 28.45 0.90 -9.46
CA LEU A 167 27.99 -0.46 -9.06
C LEU A 167 28.54 -0.93 -7.69
N LYS A 168 29.77 -0.52 -7.34
CA LYS A 168 30.42 -0.80 -6.05
C LYS A 168 29.70 -0.20 -4.82
N SER A 169 28.81 0.77 -5.00
CA SER A 169 28.05 1.37 -3.90
C SER A 169 26.75 0.61 -3.59
N ILE A 170 26.41 -0.41 -4.38
CA ILE A 170 25.23 -1.26 -4.18
C ILE A 170 25.68 -2.53 -3.46
N GLU A 171 25.12 -2.79 -2.29
CA GLU A 171 25.29 -4.03 -1.55
C GLU A 171 24.70 -5.19 -2.36
N TYR A 172 25.50 -6.25 -2.50
CA TYR A 172 25.17 -7.40 -3.34
C TYR A 172 23.79 -8.03 -3.04
N ASN A 173 23.39 -8.07 -1.77
CA ASN A 173 22.12 -8.66 -1.34
C ASN A 173 20.87 -7.84 -1.76
N ASN A 174 21.06 -6.60 -2.23
CA ASN A 174 19.97 -5.73 -2.68
C ASN A 174 19.68 -5.86 -4.18
N LEU A 175 20.49 -6.64 -4.92
CA LEU A 175 20.30 -6.91 -6.34
C LEU A 175 19.84 -8.35 -6.56
N ILE A 176 18.74 -8.52 -7.29
CA ILE A 176 18.47 -9.82 -7.92
C ILE A 176 19.42 -9.95 -9.10
N LEU A 177 20.05 -11.12 -9.27
CA LEU A 177 20.97 -11.40 -10.39
C LEU A 177 20.40 -11.01 -11.78
N ASN A 178 19.09 -10.99 -11.94
CA ASN A 178 18.41 -10.59 -13.17
C ASN A 178 18.53 -9.09 -13.51
N ILE A 179 18.88 -8.21 -12.56
CA ILE A 179 19.19 -6.79 -12.84
C ILE A 179 20.53 -6.65 -13.59
N ILE A 180 21.45 -7.60 -13.39
CA ILE A 180 22.80 -7.58 -13.96
C ILE A 180 22.82 -8.12 -15.41
N ILE A 181 21.76 -8.85 -15.83
CA ILE A 181 21.69 -9.51 -17.15
C ILE A 181 20.59 -8.90 -18.01
N LYS A 182 20.64 -7.58 -18.23
CA LYS A 182 20.32 -7.05 -19.55
C LYS A 182 21.60 -6.45 -20.13
N PRO A 183 22.37 -7.22 -20.91
CA PRO A 183 23.35 -6.58 -21.76
C PRO A 183 22.59 -5.63 -22.68
N THR A 184 23.04 -4.40 -22.68
CA THR A 184 22.78 -3.36 -23.67
C THR A 184 22.64 -4.01 -25.04
N LYS A 185 21.42 -4.07 -25.58
CA LYS A 185 21.26 -4.28 -27.02
C LYS A 185 21.64 -2.96 -27.69
N LEU A 186 22.91 -2.86 -28.06
CA LEU A 186 23.37 -2.13 -29.26
C LEU A 186 23.52 -3.16 -30.38
#